data_AF-A0A6V7I400-F1
#
_entry.id   AF-A0A6V7I400-F1
#
_cell.length_a   1.000
_cell.length_b   1.000
_cell.length_c   1.000
_cell.angle_alpha   90.00
_cell.angle_beta   90.00
_cell.angle_gamma   90.00
#
_symmetry.space_group_name_H-M   'P 1'
#
loop_
_entity.id
_entity.type
_entity.pdbx_description
1 polymer ?
#
loop_
_entity_poly.entity_id
_entity_poly.type
_entity_poly.pdbx_seq_one_letter_code
_entity_poly.pdbx_strand_id
1 'polypeptide(L)'
;VLDIGFNLIEVLPVNAFHNNPAITLLAIDGNPLSTVPEEALSSLNGTLRGLSLGGRFLVCDCRLRWITEWIRTRDLQVTSRERKPQFCGTPVRLQERSFYNIDPE
;
A
#
# COMPACT_ATOMS: atom_id res chain seq x y z
N VAL A 1 -3.87 -14.56 4.81
CA VAL A 1 -2.57 -13.95 4.45
C VAL A 1 -2.35 -14.19 2.96
N LEU A 2 -2.01 -13.16 2.21
CA LEU A 2 -1.66 -13.24 0.79
C LEU A 2 -0.36 -12.47 0.57
N ASP A 3 0.67 -13.16 0.07
CA ASP A 3 1.95 -12.55 -0.28
C ASP A 3 2.18 -12.69 -1.78
N ILE A 4 2.18 -11.56 -2.46
CA ILE A 4 2.48 -11.43 -3.89
C ILE A 4 3.55 -10.34 -4.09
N GLY A 5 4.37 -10.06 -3.06
CA GLY A 5 5.47 -9.13 -3.16
C GLY A 5 6.61 -9.64 -4.06
N PHE A 6 7.49 -8.73 -4.47
CA PHE A 6 8.64 -9.02 -5.34
C PHE A 6 8.29 -9.75 -6.65
N ASN A 7 7.15 -9.39 -7.24
CA ASN A 7 6.74 -9.82 -8.58
C ASN A 7 6.84 -8.65 -9.57
N LEU A 8 6.21 -8.81 -10.74
CA LEU A 8 6.18 -7.82 -11.82
C LEU A 8 4.78 -7.20 -12.00
N ILE A 9 4.05 -7.03 -10.90
CA ILE A 9 2.70 -6.44 -10.95
C ILE A 9 2.83 -4.93 -11.14
N GLU A 10 2.41 -4.42 -12.29
CA GLU A 10 2.44 -2.98 -12.61
C GLU A 10 1.13 -2.27 -12.25
N VAL A 11 0.01 -3.00 -12.34
CA VAL A 11 -1.33 -2.47 -12.13
C VAL A 11 -2.12 -3.42 -11.24
N LEU A 12 -2.78 -2.86 -10.23
CA LEU A 12 -3.73 -3.60 -9.41
C LEU A 12 -5.17 -3.26 -9.86
N PRO A 13 -5.95 -4.24 -10.35
CA PRO A 13 -7.35 -4.02 -10.70
C PRO A 13 -8.19 -3.58 -9.50
N VAL A 14 -9.20 -2.73 -9.74
CA VAL A 14 -10.11 -2.21 -8.70
C VAL A 14 -10.94 -3.29 -7.98
N ASN A 15 -11.01 -4.50 -8.53
CA ASN A 15 -11.72 -5.64 -7.97
C ASN A 15 -10.77 -6.80 -7.59
N ALA A 16 -9.46 -6.55 -7.47
CA ALA A 16 -8.44 -7.59 -7.29
C ALA A 16 -8.73 -8.55 -6.12
N PHE A 17 -9.30 -8.05 -5.01
CA PHE A 17 -9.53 -8.83 -3.79
C PHE A 17 -11.01 -8.96 -3.42
N HIS A 18 -11.92 -8.72 -4.36
CA HIS A 18 -13.36 -8.69 -4.10
C HIS A 18 -13.89 -10.04 -3.57
N ASN A 19 -13.36 -11.15 -4.11
CA ASN A 19 -13.76 -12.51 -3.74
C ASN A 19 -12.92 -13.11 -2.60
N ASN A 20 -12.05 -12.32 -1.96
CA ASN A 20 -11.16 -12.79 -0.91
C ASN A 20 -11.29 -11.96 0.38
N PRO A 21 -12.50 -11.84 0.97
CA PRO A 21 -12.76 -10.94 2.10
C PRO A 21 -12.01 -11.36 3.39
N ALA A 22 -11.52 -12.60 3.48
CA ALA A 22 -10.82 -13.11 4.65
C ALA A 22 -9.32 -12.72 4.72
N ILE A 23 -8.81 -11.91 3.78
CA ILE A 23 -7.41 -11.48 3.80
C ILE A 23 -7.18 -10.52 4.98
N THR A 24 -6.32 -10.93 5.91
CA THR A 24 -5.91 -10.14 7.08
C THR A 24 -4.55 -9.46 6.92
N LEU A 25 -3.68 -10.05 6.08
CA LEU A 25 -2.38 -9.50 5.72
C LEU A 25 -2.21 -9.64 4.21
N LEU A 26 -1.87 -8.53 3.56
CA LEU A 26 -1.58 -8.44 2.13
C LEU A 26 -0.17 -7.87 1.94
N ALA A 27 0.68 -8.55 1.18
CA ALA A 27 1.99 -8.02 0.81
C ALA A 27 2.09 -7.86 -0.71
N ILE A 28 2.31 -6.62 -1.15
CA ILE A 28 2.42 -6.21 -2.56
C ILE A 28 3.68 -5.37 -2.83
N ASP A 29 4.50 -5.16 -1.81
CA ASP A 29 5.78 -4.45 -1.88
C ASP A 29 6.78 -5.11 -2.84
N GLY A 30 7.71 -4.32 -3.37
CA GLY A 30 8.72 -4.80 -4.33
C GLY A 30 8.17 -5.08 -5.74
N ASN A 31 6.90 -4.77 -6.00
CA ASN A 31 6.33 -4.75 -7.34
C ASN A 31 6.51 -3.37 -8.01
N PRO A 32 6.56 -3.28 -9.35
CA PRO A 32 6.57 -2.02 -10.10
C PRO A 32 5.21 -1.27 -10.10
N LEU A 33 4.50 -1.30 -8.97
CA LEU A 33 3.22 -0.61 -8.79
C LEU A 33 3.45 0.91 -8.66
N SER A 34 2.84 1.69 -9.54
CA SER A 34 2.86 3.14 -9.43
C SER A 34 1.87 3.68 -8.38
N THR A 35 0.77 2.97 -8.15
CA THR A 35 -0.30 3.35 -7.21
C THR A 35 -1.08 2.11 -6.77
N VAL A 36 -1.91 2.27 -5.75
CA VAL A 36 -2.86 1.27 -5.27
C VAL A 36 -4.23 1.95 -5.19
N PRO A 37 -5.21 1.55 -6.03
CA PRO A 37 -6.57 2.08 -5.95
C PRO A 37 -7.23 1.72 -4.62
N GLU A 38 -7.99 2.65 -4.03
CA GLU A 38 -8.74 2.39 -2.79
C GLU A 38 -9.77 1.27 -3.00
N GLU A 39 -10.41 1.26 -4.17
CA GLU A 39 -11.43 0.30 -4.54
C GLU A 39 -10.90 -1.13 -4.52
N ALA A 40 -9.62 -1.32 -4.91
CA ALA A 40 -8.97 -2.63 -4.94
C ALA A 40 -8.93 -3.30 -3.57
N LEU A 41 -8.80 -2.52 -2.49
CA LEU A 41 -8.75 -3.02 -1.11
C LEU A 41 -10.04 -2.75 -0.33
N SER A 42 -11.03 -2.09 -0.93
CA SER A 42 -12.29 -1.72 -0.28
C SER A 42 -13.06 -2.91 0.32
N SER A 43 -13.00 -4.09 -0.32
CA SER A 43 -13.59 -5.34 0.21
C SER A 43 -12.88 -5.87 1.47
N LEU A 44 -11.64 -5.44 1.69
CA LEU A 44 -10.82 -5.86 2.82
C LEU A 44 -10.90 -4.87 3.99
N ASN A 45 -11.70 -3.80 3.86
CA ASN A 45 -11.81 -2.72 4.83
C ASN A 45 -12.14 -3.15 6.28
N GLY A 46 -12.81 -4.31 6.45
CA GLY A 46 -13.15 -4.87 7.76
C GLY A 46 -12.13 -5.86 8.34
N THR A 47 -11.33 -6.49 7.48
CA THR A 47 -10.52 -7.67 7.82
C THR A 47 -9.02 -7.43 7.72
N LEU A 48 -8.59 -6.52 6.85
CA LEU A 48 -7.18 -6.19 6.68
C LEU A 48 -6.63 -5.53 7.96
N ARG A 49 -5.49 -6.02 8.41
CA ARG A 49 -4.75 -5.53 9.58
C ARG A 49 -3.31 -5.20 9.25
N GLY A 50 -2.73 -5.87 8.26
CA GLY A 50 -1.38 -5.62 7.76
C GLY A 50 -1.33 -5.44 6.25
N LEU A 51 -0.64 -4.40 5.80
CA LEU A 51 -0.34 -4.16 4.40
C LEU A 51 1.18 -3.97 4.24
N SER A 52 1.82 -4.81 3.44
CA SER A 52 3.18 -4.55 3.00
C SER A 52 3.14 -3.80 1.67
N LEU A 53 3.50 -2.52 1.71
CA LEU A 53 3.49 -1.61 0.57
C LEU A 53 4.72 -0.70 0.64
N GLY A 54 5.42 -0.62 -0.49
CA GLY A 54 6.55 0.26 -0.67
C GLY A 54 7.31 -0.12 -1.94
N GLY A 55 8.16 0.79 -2.38
CA GLY A 55 9.03 0.56 -3.53
C GLY A 55 9.36 1.84 -4.29
N ARG A 56 10.42 1.76 -5.10
CA ARG A 56 10.91 2.89 -5.91
C ARG A 56 9.93 3.39 -6.97
N PHE A 57 8.92 2.60 -7.32
CA PHE A 57 7.94 2.92 -8.35
C PHE A 57 6.70 3.59 -7.77
N LEU A 58 6.49 3.52 -6.45
CA LEU A 58 5.28 4.00 -5.83
C LEU A 58 5.21 5.53 -5.84
N VAL A 59 4.18 6.09 -6.46
CA VAL A 59 3.96 7.53 -6.56
C VAL A 59 3.01 7.96 -5.44
N CYS A 60 3.58 8.59 -4.41
CA CYS A 60 2.83 9.14 -3.29
C CYS A 60 2.27 10.53 -3.64
N ASP A 61 1.19 10.50 -4.42
CA ASP A 61 0.34 11.64 -4.75
C ASP A 61 -1.07 11.49 -4.14
N CYS A 62 -2.02 12.32 -4.57
CA CYS A 62 -3.40 12.29 -4.06
C CYS A 62 -4.10 10.92 -4.22
N ARG A 63 -3.69 10.07 -5.17
CA ARG A 63 -4.28 8.75 -5.39
C ARG A 63 -3.91 7.74 -4.30
N LEU A 64 -2.86 8.00 -3.52
CA LEU A 64 -2.46 7.17 -2.37
C LEU A 64 -2.85 7.78 -1.02
N ARG A 65 -3.55 8.93 -1.02
CA ARG A 65 -3.99 9.64 0.19
C ARG A 65 -4.79 8.74 1.12
N TRP A 66 -5.71 7.95 0.57
CA TRP A 66 -6.58 7.05 1.31
C TRP A 66 -5.81 6.08 2.22
N ILE A 67 -4.60 5.64 1.82
CA ILE A 67 -3.77 4.76 2.66
C ILE A 67 -3.34 5.47 3.95
N THR A 68 -2.93 6.74 3.83
CA THR A 68 -2.53 7.54 5.00
C THR A 68 -3.70 7.80 5.94
N GLU A 69 -4.90 8.02 5.41
CA GLU A 69 -6.14 8.14 6.19
C GLU A 69 -6.51 6.81 6.86
N TRP A 70 -6.34 5.70 6.16
CA TRP A 70 -6.68 4.38 6.66
C TRP A 70 -5.75 3.93 7.80
N ILE A 71 -4.45 4.22 7.70
CA ILE A 71 -3.48 4.03 8.80
C ILE A 71 -3.95 4.75 10.06
N ARG A 72 -4.41 6.01 9.94
CA ARG A 72 -4.82 6.84 11.07
C ARG A 72 -6.16 6.43 11.67
N THR A 73 -7.10 5.98 10.84
CA THR A 73 -8.49 5.76 11.27
C THR A 73 -8.79 4.33 11.68
N ARG A 74 -8.02 3.33 11.24
CA ARG A 74 -8.35 1.90 11.45
C ARG A 74 -7.19 1.02 11.89
N ASP A 75 -6.14 1.60 12.45
CA ASP A 75 -4.97 0.89 12.96
C ASP A 75 -4.31 -0.06 11.94
N LEU A 76 -4.44 0.24 10.64
CA LEU A 76 -3.80 -0.53 9.58
C LEU A 76 -2.29 -0.43 9.71
N GLN A 77 -1.62 -1.57 9.91
CA GLN A 77 -0.17 -1.61 10.00
C GLN A 77 0.43 -1.66 8.60
N VAL A 78 1.17 -0.62 8.20
CA VAL A 78 1.82 -0.56 6.89
C VAL A 78 3.33 -0.73 7.03
N THR A 79 3.87 -1.73 6.36
CA THR A 79 5.30 -2.09 6.39
C THR A 79 5.88 -2.16 4.98
N SER A 80 7.20 -2.22 4.85
CA SER A 80 7.88 -2.47 3.58
C SER A 80 9.08 -3.37 3.83
N ARG A 81 9.27 -4.41 3.01
CA ARG A 81 10.41 -5.34 3.09
C ARG A 81 11.58 -4.92 2.20
N GLU A 82 11.47 -3.77 1.53
CA GLU A 82 12.54 -3.22 0.68
C GLU A 82 13.78 -2.82 1.48
N ARG A 83 14.95 -2.90 0.83
CA ARG A 83 16.23 -2.53 1.45
C ARG A 83 16.28 -1.01 1.64
N LYS A 84 16.27 -0.58 2.91
CA LYS A 84 15.86 0.77 3.35
C LYS A 84 14.38 0.97 3.00
N PRO A 85 13.46 1.05 3.97
CA PRO A 85 12.04 1.09 3.69
C PRO A 85 11.67 2.39 2.95
N GLN A 86 11.77 2.33 1.63
CA GLN A 86 11.34 3.36 0.71
C GLN A 86 9.85 3.11 0.48
N PHE A 87 9.02 3.76 1.27
CA PHE A 87 7.57 3.68 1.10
C PHE A 87 7.17 4.36 -0.22
N CYS A 88 7.74 5.53 -0.51
CA CYS A 88 7.48 6.29 -1.73
C CYS A 88 8.69 6.34 -2.67
N GLY A 89 8.47 6.06 -3.95
CA GLY A 89 9.43 6.30 -5.03
C GLY A 89 9.53 7.77 -5.41
N THR A 90 8.38 8.43 -5.50
CA THR A 90 8.24 9.86 -5.82
C THR A 90 7.06 10.46 -5.05
N PRO A 91 7.07 11.76 -4.71
CA PRO A 91 8.14 12.74 -4.92
C PRO A 91 9.35 12.51 -3.98
N VAL A 92 10.51 13.08 -4.34
CA VAL A 92 11.79 12.92 -3.59
C VAL A 92 11.63 13.24 -2.09
N ARG A 93 10.84 14.27 -1.76
CA ARG A 93 10.56 14.69 -0.36
C ARG A 93 9.93 13.60 0.52
N LEU A 94 9.32 12.57 -0.07
CA LEU A 94 8.65 11.48 0.65
C LEU A 94 9.44 10.16 0.63
N GLN A 95 10.59 10.09 -0.06
CA GLN A 95 11.34 8.83 -0.21
C GLN A 95 11.84 8.24 1.11
N GLU A 96 12.19 9.11 2.06
CA GLU A 96 12.69 8.72 3.38
C GLU A 96 11.63 8.83 4.48
N ARG A 97 10.37 9.11 4.11
CA ARG A 97 9.27 9.22 5.06
C ARG A 97 8.51 7.91 5.16
N SER A 98 8.22 7.54 6.40
CA SER A 98 7.26 6.48 6.72
C SER A 98 5.83 6.97 6.50
N PHE A 99 4.92 6.10 6.05
CA PHE A 99 3.52 6.45 5.84
C PHE A 99 2.85 7.05 7.08
N TYR A 100 3.26 6.62 8.29
CA TYR A 100 2.77 7.18 9.55
C TYR A 100 3.13 8.67 9.74
N ASN A 101 4.19 9.13 9.06
CA ASN A 101 4.73 10.50 9.14
C ASN A 101 4.42 11.34 7.89
N ILE A 102 3.49 10.88 7.04
CA ILE A 102 2.98 11.61 5.89
C ILE A 102 1.64 12.22 6.29
N ASP A 103 1.54 13.54 6.19
CA ASP A 103 0.27 14.24 6.33
C ASP A 103 -0.46 14.26 4.98
N PRO A 104 -1.74 13.87 4.93
CA PRO A 104 -2.60 14.12 3.80
C PRO A 104 -2.97 15.61 3.82
N GLU A 105 -2.23 16.44 3.08
CA GLU A 105 -2.61 17.85 2.82
C GLU A 105 -3.87 17.94 1.98
#